data_AF-A0A9W7YMU1-F1
#
_entry.id   AF-A0A9W7YMU1-F1
#
_cell.length_a   1.000
_cell.length_b   1.000
_cell.length_c   1.000
_cell.angle_alpha   90.00
_cell.angle_beta   90.00
_cell.angle_gamma   90.00
#
_symmetry.space_group_name_H-M   'P 1'
#
loop_
_entity.id
_entity.type
_entity.pdbx_description
1 polymer ?
#
loop_
_entity_poly.entity_id
_entity_poly.type
_entity_poly.pdbx_seq_one_letter_code
_entity_poly.pdbx_strand_id
1 'polypeptide(L)'
;MTDTILEDWVAGTTNYRIRASVIAGVSVVYTIFVIVTLVMFIIVARNKRSGLEKRSVKLVFIQALGCYLAGVDGLVTAALNNWACFIRLWLFNIGFMLSLSAMFARAFHLMVVYKVHELTSKLSLRDPMQIINEMEAGVMQSAPILPKIVVHSSLVGHGVEHTEKQSASALRSKFSRTKLSSSEEQIRDMQQLKKYRRLLPYATDRMLITFILISLVLTMVLSLVINITNKQFAVRPVQSVCDFFWGFLPVTAIIIVYFFIVFPLILWRVWGNRDAYGIRHDLIICDTVGIAVLIVTLVWVNVLRETQQIWPGLSYVWIYAFFLHISSVFVPLLNAIKHNKSALEGNNQSPSSEAETAPRVLLPLPNRRVNFNRMLDDPIEYNKFRTFAVS
;
A
#
# COMPACT_ATOMS: atom_id res chain seq x y z
N MET A 1 -39.20 32.73 -4.06
CA MET A 1 -37.81 33.24 -3.91
C MET A 1 -36.77 32.22 -4.37
N THR A 2 -37.05 30.92 -4.29
CA THR A 2 -36.22 29.85 -4.86
C THR A 2 -36.20 29.84 -6.40
N ASP A 3 -37.34 30.13 -7.05
CA ASP A 3 -37.43 30.10 -8.52
C ASP A 3 -36.54 31.15 -9.22
N THR A 4 -36.45 32.35 -8.65
CA THR A 4 -35.59 33.42 -9.18
C THR A 4 -34.11 33.08 -9.09
N ILE A 5 -33.69 32.30 -8.08
CA ILE A 5 -32.30 31.86 -7.96
C ILE A 5 -31.99 30.84 -9.04
N LEU A 6 -32.94 29.96 -9.40
CA LEU A 6 -32.74 28.92 -10.41
C LEU A 6 -32.55 29.51 -11.82
N GLU A 7 -33.31 30.54 -12.18
CA GLU A 7 -33.22 31.18 -13.51
C GLU A 7 -31.82 31.71 -13.81
N ASP A 8 -31.12 32.20 -12.79
CA ASP A 8 -29.76 32.74 -12.93
C ASP A 8 -28.72 31.69 -13.32
N TRP A 9 -28.97 30.39 -13.11
CA TRP A 9 -28.02 29.30 -13.39
C TRP A 9 -28.31 28.51 -14.67
N VAL A 10 -29.26 28.97 -15.48
CA VAL A 10 -29.60 28.35 -16.75
C VAL A 10 -28.50 28.57 -17.80
N ALA A 11 -28.30 27.59 -18.68
CA ALA A 11 -27.33 27.70 -19.76
C ALA A 11 -27.63 28.93 -20.63
N GLY A 12 -26.67 29.87 -20.70
CA GLY A 12 -26.79 31.11 -21.45
C GLY A 12 -26.64 32.37 -20.59
N THR A 13 -26.97 32.29 -19.29
CA THR A 13 -26.83 33.41 -18.35
C THR A 13 -25.37 33.78 -18.07
N THR A 14 -25.16 34.99 -17.56
CA THR A 14 -23.82 35.48 -17.17
C THR A 14 -23.21 34.64 -16.05
N ASN A 15 -23.99 34.28 -15.03
CA ASN A 15 -23.53 33.48 -13.90
C ASN A 15 -23.10 32.07 -14.32
N TYR A 16 -23.86 31.44 -15.22
CA TYR A 16 -23.48 30.15 -15.81
C TYR A 16 -22.13 30.23 -16.55
N ARG A 17 -21.92 31.27 -17.38
CA ARG A 17 -20.67 31.46 -18.13
C ARG A 17 -19.47 31.67 -17.21
N ILE A 18 -19.62 32.47 -16.15
CA ILE A 18 -18.57 32.69 -15.15
C ILE A 18 -18.21 31.38 -14.47
N ARG A 19 -19.20 30.64 -13.96
CA ARG A 19 -18.98 29.33 -13.30
C ARG A 19 -18.27 28.34 -14.23
N ALA A 20 -18.79 28.18 -15.45
CA ALA A 20 -18.20 27.28 -16.44
C ALA A 20 -16.75 27.66 -16.76
N SER A 21 -16.46 28.96 -16.91
CA SER A 21 -15.11 29.46 -17.16
C SER A 21 -14.15 29.19 -15.99
N VAL A 22 -14.59 29.44 -14.75
CA VAL A 22 -13.80 29.17 -13.54
C VAL A 22 -13.50 27.68 -13.40
N ILE A 23 -14.52 26.82 -13.52
CA ILE A 23 -14.33 25.37 -13.38
C ILE A 23 -13.48 24.81 -14.53
N ALA A 24 -13.65 25.30 -15.76
CA ALA A 24 -12.79 24.93 -16.87
C ALA A 24 -11.32 25.32 -16.60
N GLY A 25 -11.08 26.51 -16.06
CA GLY A 25 -9.74 26.93 -15.61
C GLY A 25 -9.15 25.99 -14.55
N VAL A 26 -9.93 25.62 -13.53
CA VAL A 26 -9.53 24.63 -12.52
C VAL A 26 -9.20 23.28 -13.16
N SER A 27 -10.00 22.84 -14.14
CA SER A 27 -9.77 21.58 -14.87
C SER A 27 -8.47 21.58 -15.67
N VAL A 28 -8.12 22.70 -16.33
CA VAL A 28 -6.85 22.84 -17.03
C VAL A 28 -5.68 22.78 -16.03
N VAL A 29 -5.76 23.52 -14.93
CA VAL A 29 -4.71 23.52 -13.89
C VAL A 29 -4.55 22.13 -13.27
N TYR A 30 -5.66 21.45 -12.94
CA TYR A 30 -5.66 20.07 -12.44
C TYR A 30 -5.00 19.11 -13.43
N THR A 31 -5.33 19.21 -14.72
CA THR A 31 -4.75 18.38 -15.77
C THR A 31 -3.24 18.58 -15.88
N ILE A 32 -2.77 19.82 -15.90
CA ILE A 32 -1.33 20.13 -15.93
C ILE A 32 -0.64 19.57 -14.69
N PHE A 33 -1.23 19.77 -13.51
CA PHE A 33 -0.70 19.25 -12.25
C PHE A 33 -0.55 17.73 -12.27
N VAL A 34 -1.58 16.99 -12.68
CA VAL A 34 -1.56 15.53 -12.76
C VAL A 34 -0.51 15.04 -13.75
N ILE A 35 -0.47 15.62 -14.96
CA ILE A 35 0.49 15.21 -15.99
C ILE A 35 1.94 15.48 -15.54
N VAL A 36 2.24 16.69 -15.07
CA VAL A 36 3.60 17.06 -14.66
C VAL A 36 4.09 16.17 -13.51
N THR A 37 3.29 16.02 -12.47
CA THR A 37 3.67 15.20 -11.31
C THR A 37 3.78 13.72 -11.64
N LEU A 38 2.92 13.19 -12.53
CA LEU A 38 3.00 11.80 -12.99
C LEU A 38 4.26 11.56 -13.84
N VAL A 39 4.58 12.47 -14.75
CA VAL A 39 5.80 12.38 -15.58
C VAL A 39 7.04 12.47 -14.69
N MET A 40 7.10 13.41 -13.75
CA MET A 40 8.19 13.50 -12.78
C MET A 40 8.31 12.24 -11.93
N PHE A 41 7.19 11.68 -11.45
CA PHE A 41 7.17 10.43 -10.71
C PHE A 41 7.77 9.28 -11.52
N ILE A 42 7.39 9.13 -12.80
CA ILE A 42 7.94 8.09 -13.67
C ILE A 42 9.45 8.29 -13.89
N ILE A 43 9.90 9.52 -14.11
CA ILE A 43 11.33 9.83 -14.31
C ILE A 43 12.13 9.48 -13.05
N VAL A 44 11.68 9.92 -11.87
CA VAL A 44 12.38 9.66 -10.61
C VAL A 44 12.34 8.17 -10.25
N ALA A 45 11.23 7.49 -10.55
CA ALA A 45 11.09 6.06 -10.27
C ALA A 45 12.00 5.16 -11.12
N ARG A 46 12.50 5.65 -12.26
CA ARG A 46 13.55 4.93 -13.04
C ARG A 46 14.89 4.90 -12.32
N ASN A 47 15.14 5.81 -11.38
CA ASN A 47 16.36 5.80 -10.59
C ASN A 47 16.26 4.78 -9.44
N LYS A 48 17.03 3.69 -9.52
CA LYS A 48 17.08 2.62 -8.51
C LYS A 48 17.40 3.13 -7.10
N ARG A 49 18.09 4.27 -6.98
CA ARG A 49 18.43 4.88 -5.68
C ARG A 49 17.24 5.52 -4.96
N SER A 50 16.16 5.83 -5.68
CA SER A 50 15.00 6.55 -5.13
C SER A 50 14.13 5.71 -4.19
N GLY A 51 14.25 4.38 -4.22
CA GLY A 51 13.37 3.46 -3.49
C GLY A 51 11.92 3.38 -4.04
N LEU A 52 11.54 4.23 -5.00
CA LEU A 52 10.21 4.25 -5.60
C LEU A 52 9.90 2.99 -6.43
N GLU A 53 10.93 2.31 -6.93
CA GLU A 53 10.77 1.04 -7.67
C GLU A 53 9.98 0.00 -6.85
N LYS A 54 10.07 0.05 -5.52
CA LYS A 54 9.36 -0.87 -4.61
C LYS A 54 7.86 -0.59 -4.48
N ARG A 55 7.36 0.55 -4.96
CA ARG A 55 5.94 0.97 -4.87
C ARG A 55 5.08 0.54 -6.07
N SER A 56 5.53 -0.43 -6.89
CA SER A 56 4.83 -0.91 -8.10
C SER A 56 4.38 0.23 -9.01
N VAL A 57 5.35 0.89 -9.66
CA VAL A 57 5.15 2.08 -10.52
C VAL A 57 4.00 1.94 -11.51
N LYS A 58 3.82 0.74 -12.09
CA LYS A 58 2.75 0.46 -13.05
C LYS A 58 1.35 0.56 -12.44
N LEU A 59 1.16 0.08 -11.22
CA LEU A 59 -0.13 0.14 -10.53
C LEU A 59 -0.47 1.58 -10.13
N VAL A 60 0.54 2.35 -9.68
CA VAL A 60 0.37 3.79 -9.38
C VAL A 60 -0.02 4.56 -10.64
N PHE A 61 0.59 4.26 -11.79
CA PHE A 61 0.20 4.88 -13.06
C PHE A 61 -1.25 4.59 -13.44
N ILE A 62 -1.69 3.32 -13.34
CA ILE A 62 -3.07 2.94 -13.65
C ILE A 62 -4.06 3.63 -12.70
N GLN A 63 -3.73 3.70 -11.41
CA GLN A 63 -4.53 4.41 -10.41
C GLN A 63 -4.63 5.91 -10.73
N ALA A 64 -3.51 6.56 -11.03
CA ALA A 64 -3.47 7.98 -11.40
C ALA A 64 -4.28 8.26 -12.68
N LEU A 65 -4.22 7.36 -13.67
CA LEU A 65 -5.04 7.45 -14.88
C LEU A 65 -6.54 7.34 -14.56
N GLY A 66 -6.92 6.38 -13.71
CA GLY A 66 -8.31 6.26 -13.26
C GLY A 66 -8.81 7.52 -12.54
N CYS A 67 -7.98 8.10 -11.66
CA CYS A 67 -8.31 9.32 -10.93
C CYS A 67 -8.37 10.54 -11.83
N TYR A 68 -7.50 10.62 -12.83
CA TYR A 68 -7.58 11.66 -13.86
C TYR A 68 -8.92 11.58 -14.60
N LEU A 69 -9.32 10.41 -15.09
CA LEU A 69 -10.59 10.22 -15.81
C LEU A 69 -11.80 10.57 -14.94
N ALA A 70 -11.86 10.08 -13.71
CA ALA A 70 -12.96 10.37 -12.78
C ALA A 70 -12.99 11.84 -12.34
N GLY A 71 -11.82 12.45 -12.12
CA GLY A 71 -11.70 13.86 -11.73
C GLY A 71 -12.09 14.81 -12.85
N VAL A 72 -11.66 14.53 -14.09
CA VAL A 72 -12.08 15.28 -15.28
C VAL A 72 -13.57 15.14 -15.50
N ASP A 73 -14.15 13.94 -15.35
CA ASP A 73 -15.60 13.75 -15.43
C ASP A 73 -16.36 14.60 -14.41
N GLY A 74 -15.91 14.62 -13.15
CA GLY A 74 -16.49 15.45 -12.09
C GLY A 74 -16.41 16.95 -12.40
N LEU A 75 -15.25 17.44 -12.86
CA LEU A 75 -15.04 18.84 -13.20
C LEU A 75 -15.81 19.26 -14.46
N VAL A 76 -15.82 18.45 -15.51
CA VAL A 76 -16.54 18.72 -16.74
C VAL A 76 -18.05 18.70 -16.49
N THR A 77 -18.54 17.75 -15.68
CA THR A 77 -19.96 17.72 -15.26
C THR A 77 -20.33 18.98 -14.48
N ALA A 78 -19.43 19.51 -13.65
CA ALA A 78 -19.65 20.75 -12.91
C ALA A 78 -19.59 22.01 -13.81
N ALA A 79 -18.74 21.99 -14.84
CA ALA A 79 -18.62 23.09 -15.79
C ALA A 79 -19.80 23.13 -16.79
N LEU A 80 -20.21 21.97 -17.31
CA LEU A 80 -21.16 21.82 -18.41
C LEU A 80 -22.40 21.06 -17.94
N ASN A 81 -23.55 21.73 -17.88
CA ASN A 81 -24.82 21.07 -17.54
C ASN A 81 -25.29 20.13 -18.68
N ASN A 82 -24.90 20.41 -19.94
CA ASN A 82 -25.34 19.67 -21.13
C ASN A 82 -24.29 18.68 -21.64
N TRP A 83 -23.61 17.96 -20.75
CA TRP A 83 -22.62 16.97 -21.12
C TRP A 83 -23.27 15.66 -21.62
N ALA A 84 -22.70 15.03 -22.64
CA ALA A 84 -23.27 13.81 -23.22
C ALA A 84 -23.30 12.67 -22.20
N CYS A 85 -24.48 12.12 -21.94
CA CYS A 85 -24.69 11.14 -20.87
C CYS A 85 -23.87 9.87 -21.04
N PHE A 86 -23.69 9.40 -22.28
CA PHE A 86 -22.87 8.23 -22.53
C PHE A 86 -21.41 8.49 -22.13
N ILE A 87 -20.82 9.64 -22.48
CA ILE A 87 -19.42 9.97 -22.12
C ILE A 87 -19.27 10.01 -20.60
N ARG A 88 -20.23 10.63 -19.90
CA ARG A 88 -20.29 10.63 -18.44
C ARG A 88 -20.27 9.22 -17.86
N LEU A 89 -21.14 8.34 -18.36
CA LEU A 89 -21.21 6.94 -17.94
C LEU A 89 -19.88 6.22 -18.14
N TRP A 90 -19.26 6.36 -19.32
CA TRP A 90 -17.98 5.71 -19.63
C TRP A 90 -16.84 6.22 -18.75
N LEU A 91 -16.67 7.54 -18.62
CA LEU A 91 -15.60 8.13 -17.81
C LEU A 91 -15.76 7.79 -16.32
N PHE A 92 -16.97 7.88 -15.80
CA PHE A 92 -17.28 7.50 -14.42
C PHE A 92 -16.96 6.01 -14.19
N ASN A 93 -17.52 5.10 -15.02
CA ASN A 93 -17.36 3.66 -14.82
C ASN A 93 -15.90 3.23 -14.99
N ILE A 94 -15.22 3.67 -16.05
CA ILE A 94 -13.81 3.32 -16.29
C ILE A 94 -12.90 3.95 -15.22
N GLY A 95 -13.09 5.24 -14.93
CA GLY A 95 -12.24 5.98 -14.00
C GLY A 95 -12.27 5.38 -12.60
N PHE A 96 -13.46 5.11 -12.06
CA PHE A 96 -13.61 4.48 -10.76
C PHE A 96 -13.09 3.05 -10.74
N MET A 97 -13.41 2.25 -11.76
CA MET A 97 -12.96 0.85 -11.78
C MET A 97 -11.44 0.72 -11.89
N LEU A 98 -10.78 1.54 -12.71
CA LEU A 98 -9.32 1.61 -12.75
C LEU A 98 -8.73 2.03 -11.40
N SER A 99 -9.30 3.06 -10.77
CA SER A 99 -8.80 3.59 -9.49
C SER A 99 -8.94 2.57 -8.35
N LEU A 100 -10.13 1.99 -8.18
CA LEU A 100 -10.42 1.07 -7.09
C LEU A 100 -9.71 -0.28 -7.26
N SER A 101 -9.68 -0.83 -8.48
CA SER A 101 -8.97 -2.08 -8.76
C SER A 101 -7.45 -1.93 -8.58
N ALA A 102 -6.86 -0.80 -9.00
CA ALA A 102 -5.46 -0.51 -8.77
C ALA A 102 -5.15 -0.30 -7.27
N MET A 103 -6.02 0.39 -6.53
CA MET A 103 -5.86 0.56 -5.08
C MET A 103 -5.95 -0.78 -4.34
N PHE A 104 -6.92 -1.64 -4.70
CA PHE A 104 -7.02 -3.01 -4.20
C PHE A 104 -5.76 -3.82 -4.49
N ALA A 105 -5.29 -3.78 -5.74
CA ALA A 105 -4.09 -4.49 -6.17
C ALA A 105 -2.85 -4.07 -5.35
N ARG A 106 -2.68 -2.76 -5.12
CA ARG A 106 -1.58 -2.22 -4.30
C ARG A 106 -1.67 -2.70 -2.85
N ALA A 107 -2.85 -2.67 -2.26
CA ALA A 107 -3.04 -3.13 -0.89
C ALA A 107 -2.81 -4.64 -0.74
N PHE A 108 -3.30 -5.43 -1.70
CA PHE A 108 -3.06 -6.87 -1.75
C PHE A 108 -1.58 -7.20 -1.91
N HIS A 109 -0.89 -6.52 -2.84
CA HIS A 109 0.55 -6.67 -3.04
C HIS A 109 1.33 -6.37 -1.75
N LEU A 110 1.03 -5.24 -1.09
CA LEU A 110 1.65 -4.87 0.18
C LEU A 110 1.43 -5.93 1.25
N MET A 111 0.19 -6.41 1.42
CA MET A 111 -0.15 -7.41 2.43
C MET A 111 0.65 -8.71 2.25
N VAL A 112 0.73 -9.22 1.01
CA VAL A 112 1.44 -10.47 0.71
C VAL A 112 2.95 -10.29 0.88
N VAL A 113 3.54 -9.24 0.30
CA VAL A 113 4.98 -9.00 0.37
C VAL A 113 5.44 -8.75 1.81
N TYR A 114 4.70 -7.94 2.56
CA TYR A 114 5.00 -7.65 3.96
C TYR A 114 5.00 -8.94 4.80
N LYS A 115 3.98 -9.78 4.67
CA LYS A 115 3.87 -11.01 5.47
C LYS A 115 4.95 -12.03 5.12
N VAL A 116 5.33 -12.15 3.86
CA VAL A 116 6.45 -13.01 3.47
C VAL A 116 7.75 -12.51 4.10
N HIS A 117 8.04 -11.20 4.01
CA HIS A 117 9.25 -10.63 4.57
C HIS A 117 9.30 -10.76 6.10
N GLU A 118 8.19 -10.46 6.79
CA GLU A 118 8.07 -10.58 8.24
C GLU A 118 8.38 -12.01 8.71
N LEU A 119 7.73 -13.01 8.11
CA LEU A 119 7.90 -14.42 8.48
C LEU A 119 9.29 -14.95 8.12
N THR A 120 9.84 -14.57 6.97
CA THR A 120 11.21 -14.95 6.60
C THR A 120 12.23 -14.35 7.56
N SER A 121 12.05 -13.10 8.00
CA SER A 121 12.96 -12.46 8.96
C SER A 121 12.92 -13.13 10.34
N LYS A 122 11.73 -13.50 10.84
CA LYS A 122 11.54 -14.24 12.10
C LYS A 122 12.23 -15.61 12.08
N LEU A 123 12.14 -16.34 10.96
CA LEU A 123 12.79 -17.64 10.81
C LEU A 123 14.31 -17.51 10.65
N SER A 124 14.78 -16.54 9.85
CA SER A 124 16.22 -16.32 9.65
C SER A 124 16.96 -15.92 10.93
N LEU A 125 16.30 -15.23 11.86
CA LEU A 125 16.89 -14.89 13.16
C LEU A 125 17.01 -16.09 14.09
N ARG A 126 16.23 -17.16 13.88
CA ARG A 126 16.29 -18.39 14.68
C ARG A 126 17.31 -19.40 14.13
N ASP A 127 17.52 -19.46 12.82
CA ASP A 127 18.20 -20.58 12.15
C ASP A 127 19.74 -20.75 12.31
N PRO A 128 20.60 -19.78 12.66
CA PRO A 128 22.03 -20.09 12.78
C PRO A 128 22.42 -20.64 14.15
N MET A 129 21.82 -20.10 15.22
CA MET A 129 22.30 -20.32 16.59
C MET A 129 21.62 -21.52 17.25
N GLN A 130 20.37 -21.85 16.86
CA GLN A 130 19.71 -23.08 17.34
C GLN A 130 20.31 -24.33 16.70
N ILE A 131 20.72 -24.31 15.43
CA ILE A 131 21.38 -25.47 14.81
C ILE A 131 22.73 -25.72 15.47
N ILE A 132 23.52 -24.68 15.74
CA ILE A 132 24.81 -24.82 16.43
C ILE A 132 24.61 -25.35 17.86
N ASN A 133 23.66 -24.80 18.62
CA ASN A 133 23.40 -25.25 19.99
C ASN A 133 22.74 -26.63 20.08
N GLU A 134 21.93 -27.03 19.09
CA GLU A 134 21.36 -28.39 19.02
C GLU A 134 22.38 -29.42 18.54
N MET A 135 23.31 -29.03 17.66
CA MET A 135 24.46 -29.87 17.32
C MET A 135 25.40 -30.02 18.53
N GLU A 136 25.66 -28.96 19.29
CA GLU A 136 26.55 -29.01 20.46
C GLU A 136 25.91 -29.77 21.65
N ALA A 137 24.61 -29.57 21.89
CA ALA A 137 23.87 -30.30 22.93
C ALA A 137 23.58 -31.77 22.56
N GLY A 138 23.44 -32.09 21.27
CA GLY A 138 23.30 -33.47 20.78
C GLY A 138 24.60 -34.25 20.81
N VAL A 139 25.74 -33.61 20.50
CA VAL A 139 27.06 -34.25 20.49
C VAL A 139 27.58 -34.53 21.90
N MET A 140 27.19 -33.73 22.91
CA MET A 140 27.57 -33.99 24.31
C MET A 140 26.76 -35.10 25.00
N GLN A 141 25.64 -35.55 24.40
CA GLN A 141 24.84 -36.67 24.94
C GLN A 141 25.15 -38.02 24.31
N SER A 142 25.97 -38.06 23.26
CA SER A 142 26.61 -39.28 22.76
C SER A 142 28.05 -39.38 23.29
N ALA A 143 28.22 -39.45 24.61
CA ALA A 143 29.44 -40.04 25.14
C ALA A 143 29.47 -41.52 24.69
N PRO A 144 30.59 -42.03 24.15
CA PRO A 144 30.71 -43.44 23.81
C PRO A 144 30.46 -44.26 25.07
N ILE A 145 29.48 -45.17 24.98
CA ILE A 145 29.25 -46.21 25.97
C ILE A 145 30.52 -47.06 26.00
N LEU A 146 31.45 -46.71 26.89
CA LEU A 146 32.54 -47.58 27.26
C LEU A 146 31.92 -48.80 27.97
N PRO A 147 32.30 -50.03 27.61
CA PRO A 147 31.76 -51.22 28.25
C PRO A 147 32.06 -51.19 29.76
N LYS A 148 31.00 -51.37 30.53
CA LYS A 148 30.96 -51.34 31.98
C LYS A 148 31.76 -52.52 32.54
N ILE A 149 33.00 -52.27 32.99
CA ILE A 149 33.71 -53.21 33.86
C ILE A 149 33.06 -53.13 35.25
N VAL A 150 32.44 -54.24 35.66
CA VAL A 150 31.86 -54.43 36.98
C VAL A 150 33.00 -54.64 37.97
N VAL A 151 33.24 -53.65 38.84
CA VAL A 151 34.02 -53.85 40.07
C VAL A 151 33.08 -53.67 41.25
N HIS A 152 32.81 -54.77 41.93
CA HIS A 152 32.12 -54.81 43.21
C HIS A 152 33.01 -54.17 44.28
N SER A 153 32.48 -53.18 45.00
CA SER A 153 33.07 -52.72 46.26
C SER A 153 31.95 -52.26 47.18
N SER A 154 31.63 -53.12 48.13
CA SER A 154 30.82 -52.84 49.31
C SER A 154 31.65 -52.06 50.34
N LEU A 155 31.15 -50.94 50.86
CA LEU A 155 31.07 -50.69 52.31
C LEU A 155 30.35 -49.36 52.62
N VAL A 156 29.26 -49.49 53.38
CA VAL A 156 28.84 -48.69 54.55
C VAL A 156 29.13 -47.19 54.59
N GLY A 157 28.06 -46.40 54.64
CA GLY A 157 28.08 -45.00 55.09
C GLY A 157 26.66 -44.42 55.20
N HIS A 158 26.14 -44.37 56.43
CA HIS A 158 24.79 -43.92 56.79
C HIS A 158 24.81 -42.39 57.04
N GLY A 159 23.86 -41.63 56.48
CA GLY A 159 23.56 -40.28 56.98
C GLY A 159 23.13 -39.24 55.94
N VAL A 160 21.86 -38.83 56.02
CA VAL A 160 21.28 -37.54 55.57
C VAL A 160 21.26 -37.29 54.05
N GLU A 161 20.30 -37.87 53.34
CA GLU A 161 20.09 -37.60 51.90
C GLU A 161 18.59 -37.66 51.55
N HIS A 162 17.79 -36.63 51.85
CA HIS A 162 16.34 -36.68 51.53
C HIS A 162 15.65 -35.42 51.01
N THR A 163 16.35 -34.30 50.76
CA THR A 163 15.69 -33.04 50.35
C THR A 163 16.15 -32.41 49.03
N GLU A 164 17.14 -32.96 48.34
CA GLU A 164 17.69 -32.34 47.11
C GLU A 164 17.11 -32.92 45.80
N LYS A 165 16.55 -34.14 45.82
CA LYS A 165 16.03 -34.83 44.62
C LYS A 165 14.65 -34.31 44.14
N GLN A 166 13.91 -33.56 44.97
CA GLN A 166 12.61 -32.97 44.55
C GLN A 166 12.74 -31.64 43.80
N SER A 167 13.80 -30.86 44.01
CA SER A 167 13.97 -29.57 43.31
C SER A 167 14.43 -29.73 41.86
N ALA A 168 15.18 -30.80 41.55
CA ALA A 168 15.65 -31.07 40.19
C ALA A 168 14.53 -31.53 39.22
N SER A 169 13.49 -32.20 39.72
CA SER A 169 12.38 -32.69 38.87
C SER A 169 11.39 -31.56 38.48
N ALA A 170 11.18 -30.58 39.36
CA ALA A 170 10.37 -29.40 39.08
C ALA A 170 11.04 -28.44 38.07
N LEU A 171 12.37 -28.35 38.08
CA LEU A 171 13.10 -27.54 37.09
C LEU A 171 13.08 -28.18 35.70
N ARG A 172 13.18 -29.52 35.63
CA ARG A 172 13.16 -30.28 34.37
C ARG A 172 11.82 -30.21 33.65
N SER A 173 10.70 -30.16 34.39
CA SER A 173 9.36 -30.04 33.78
C SER A 173 9.06 -28.65 33.21
N LYS A 174 9.57 -27.57 33.85
CA LYS A 174 9.45 -26.20 33.32
C LYS A 174 10.24 -26.01 32.03
N PHE A 175 11.47 -26.55 31.96
CA PHE A 175 12.32 -26.43 30.78
C PHE A 175 11.76 -27.18 29.55
N SER A 176 11.16 -28.37 29.76
CA SER A 176 10.49 -29.11 28.69
C SER A 176 9.27 -28.38 28.14
N ARG A 177 8.49 -27.70 29.00
CA ARG A 177 7.27 -26.99 28.57
C ARG A 177 7.57 -25.76 27.70
N THR A 178 8.65 -25.02 28.01
CA THR A 178 9.10 -23.89 27.20
C THR A 178 9.71 -24.33 25.86
N LYS A 179 10.38 -25.49 25.81
CA LYS A 179 10.94 -26.01 24.55
C LYS A 179 9.83 -26.48 23.60
N LEU A 180 8.75 -27.09 24.14
CA LEU A 180 7.61 -27.52 23.34
C LEU A 180 6.85 -26.33 22.72
N SER A 181 6.59 -25.27 23.50
CA SER A 181 5.86 -24.10 23.01
C SER A 181 6.62 -23.34 21.90
N SER A 182 7.95 -23.30 21.96
CA SER A 182 8.78 -22.68 20.91
C SER A 182 8.71 -23.44 19.58
N SER A 183 8.62 -24.77 19.63
CA SER A 183 8.54 -25.62 18.44
C SER A 183 7.17 -25.46 17.75
N GLU A 184 6.08 -25.43 18.52
CA GLU A 184 4.72 -25.22 17.98
C GLU A 184 4.57 -23.86 17.28
N GLU A 185 5.15 -22.80 17.84
CA GLU A 185 5.15 -21.47 17.22
C GLU A 185 5.92 -21.47 15.89
N GLN A 186 7.09 -22.12 15.83
CA GLN A 186 7.89 -22.21 14.61
C GLN A 186 7.16 -23.01 13.51
N ILE A 187 6.49 -24.11 13.87
CA ILE A 187 5.68 -24.89 12.94
C ILE A 187 4.53 -24.03 12.39
N ARG A 188 3.86 -23.23 13.25
CA ARG A 188 2.79 -22.32 12.84
C ARG A 188 3.30 -21.24 11.87
N ASP A 189 4.43 -20.62 12.17
CA ASP A 189 5.04 -19.59 11.32
C ASP A 189 5.49 -20.16 9.97
N MET A 190 6.05 -21.37 9.95
CA MET A 190 6.42 -22.06 8.71
C MET A 190 5.19 -22.40 7.85
N GLN A 191 4.10 -22.86 8.47
CA GLN A 191 2.82 -23.11 7.79
C GLN A 191 2.24 -21.82 7.20
N GLN A 192 2.28 -20.71 7.97
CA GLN A 192 1.85 -19.40 7.48
C GLN A 192 2.72 -18.92 6.31
N LEU A 193 4.05 -19.06 6.41
CA LEU A 193 4.97 -18.68 5.34
C LEU A 193 4.68 -19.48 4.06
N LYS A 194 4.44 -20.79 4.18
CA LYS A 194 4.04 -21.64 3.04
C LYS A 194 2.75 -21.15 2.42
N LYS A 195 1.76 -20.73 3.22
CA LYS A 195 0.49 -20.14 2.72
C LYS A 195 0.73 -18.84 1.95
N TYR A 196 1.47 -17.88 2.50
CA TYR A 196 1.74 -16.61 1.81
C TYR A 196 2.65 -16.77 0.59
N ARG A 197 3.61 -17.72 0.63
CA ARG A 197 4.47 -18.03 -0.52
C ARG A 197 3.66 -18.61 -1.68
N ARG A 198 2.57 -19.33 -1.43
CA ARG A 198 1.60 -19.74 -2.46
C ARG A 198 0.80 -18.57 -3.05
N LEU A 199 0.59 -17.49 -2.28
CA LEU A 199 -0.08 -16.28 -2.74
C LEU A 199 0.83 -15.33 -3.51
N LEU A 200 2.15 -15.43 -3.31
CA LEU A 200 3.15 -14.56 -3.93
C LEU A 200 3.07 -14.48 -5.47
N PRO A 201 2.82 -15.58 -6.22
CA PRO A 201 2.64 -15.50 -7.68
C PRO A 201 1.45 -14.61 -8.10
N TYR A 202 0.38 -14.60 -7.30
CA TYR A 202 -0.81 -13.76 -7.54
C TYR A 202 -0.59 -12.29 -7.17
N ALA A 203 0.38 -12.03 -6.28
CA ALA A 203 0.78 -10.68 -5.92
C ALA A 203 1.77 -10.06 -6.93
N THR A 204 2.14 -10.75 -8.01
CA THR A 204 3.01 -10.16 -9.02
C THR A 204 2.30 -9.04 -9.79
N ASP A 205 3.04 -7.99 -10.16
CA ASP A 205 2.52 -6.88 -10.98
C ASP A 205 1.78 -7.37 -12.23
N ARG A 206 2.25 -8.46 -12.87
CA ARG A 206 1.61 -9.03 -14.08
C ARG A 206 0.21 -9.55 -13.78
N MET A 207 0.06 -10.37 -12.73
CA MET A 207 -1.24 -10.93 -12.35
C MET A 207 -2.21 -9.85 -11.88
N LEU A 208 -1.71 -8.85 -11.15
CA LEU A 208 -2.50 -7.71 -10.71
C LEU A 208 -2.98 -6.83 -11.88
N ILE A 209 -2.11 -6.57 -12.86
CA ILE A 209 -2.50 -5.86 -14.09
C ILE A 209 -3.53 -6.68 -14.88
N THR A 210 -3.36 -8.00 -15.00
CA THR A 210 -4.35 -8.88 -15.65
C THR A 210 -5.69 -8.82 -14.94
N PHE A 211 -5.71 -8.83 -13.60
CA PHE A 211 -6.93 -8.65 -12.80
C PHE A 211 -7.62 -7.30 -13.11
N ILE A 212 -6.85 -6.21 -13.14
CA ILE A 212 -7.37 -4.88 -13.48
C ILE A 212 -7.95 -4.88 -14.90
N LEU A 213 -7.26 -5.45 -15.88
CA LEU A 213 -7.73 -5.54 -17.26
C LEU A 213 -9.03 -6.35 -17.39
N ILE A 214 -9.14 -7.49 -16.71
CA ILE A 214 -10.37 -8.28 -16.67
C ILE A 214 -11.51 -7.44 -16.07
N SER A 215 -11.27 -6.78 -14.93
CA SER A 215 -12.29 -5.92 -14.30
C SER A 215 -12.71 -4.75 -15.18
N LEU A 216 -11.78 -4.17 -15.93
CA LEU A 216 -12.04 -3.10 -16.90
C LEU A 216 -12.90 -3.60 -18.05
N VAL A 217 -12.56 -4.75 -18.65
CA VAL A 217 -13.34 -5.34 -19.75
C VAL A 217 -14.77 -5.64 -19.29
N LEU A 218 -14.95 -6.23 -18.10
CA LEU A 218 -16.28 -6.47 -17.52
C LEU A 218 -17.08 -5.16 -17.36
N THR A 219 -16.42 -4.09 -16.92
CA THR A 219 -17.03 -2.76 -16.77
C THR A 219 -17.40 -2.14 -18.11
N MET A 220 -16.55 -2.30 -19.14
CA MET A 220 -16.85 -1.82 -20.49
C MET A 220 -18.04 -2.56 -21.10
N VAL A 221 -18.11 -3.88 -20.92
CA VAL A 221 -19.27 -4.69 -21.36
C VAL A 221 -20.54 -4.23 -20.64
N LEU A 222 -20.49 -4.04 -19.33
CA LEU A 222 -21.62 -3.53 -18.55
C LEU A 222 -22.07 -2.15 -19.04
N SER A 223 -21.12 -1.24 -19.27
CA SER A 223 -21.41 0.12 -19.77
C SER A 223 -22.03 0.09 -21.17
N LEU A 224 -21.56 -0.82 -22.04
CA LEU A 224 -22.12 -1.04 -23.36
C LEU A 224 -23.56 -1.56 -23.29
N VAL A 225 -23.84 -2.55 -22.42
CA VAL A 225 -25.19 -3.06 -22.19
C VAL A 225 -26.13 -1.94 -21.72
N ILE A 226 -25.67 -1.08 -20.81
CA ILE A 226 -26.45 0.08 -20.35
C ILE A 226 -26.74 1.06 -21.50
N ASN A 227 -25.75 1.38 -22.34
CA ASN A 227 -25.95 2.28 -23.49
C ASN A 227 -26.96 1.72 -24.51
N ILE A 228 -27.00 0.39 -24.69
CA ILE A 228 -27.92 -0.27 -25.63
C ILE A 228 -29.34 -0.34 -25.04
N THR A 229 -29.45 -0.64 -23.75
CA THR A 229 -30.75 -0.90 -23.10
C THR A 229 -31.44 0.39 -22.63
N ASN A 230 -30.70 1.46 -22.34
CA ASN A 230 -31.24 2.70 -21.80
C ASN A 230 -31.14 3.86 -22.79
N LYS A 231 -32.29 4.40 -23.19
CA LYS A 231 -32.40 5.53 -24.12
C LYS A 231 -31.72 6.81 -23.62
N GLN A 232 -31.60 7.03 -22.31
CA GLN A 232 -30.91 8.19 -21.74
C GLN A 232 -29.40 8.15 -21.94
N PHE A 233 -28.82 6.96 -22.11
CA PHE A 233 -27.38 6.77 -22.35
C PHE A 233 -27.09 6.34 -23.80
N ALA A 234 -28.08 6.45 -24.69
CA ALA A 234 -27.91 6.10 -26.10
C ALA A 234 -26.92 7.05 -26.78
N VAL A 235 -26.09 6.49 -27.68
CA VAL A 235 -25.16 7.28 -28.50
C VAL A 235 -25.91 8.07 -29.57
N ARG A 236 -27.06 7.57 -30.04
CA ARG A 236 -27.92 8.23 -31.03
C ARG A 236 -29.40 7.99 -30.69
N PRO A 237 -30.21 9.03 -30.49
CA PRO A 237 -29.83 10.45 -30.37
C PRO A 237 -29.02 10.71 -29.08
N VAL A 238 -28.05 11.64 -29.13
CA VAL A 238 -27.26 12.03 -27.95
C VAL A 238 -28.15 12.77 -26.97
N GLN A 239 -28.22 12.29 -25.73
CA GLN A 239 -28.90 12.95 -24.63
C GLN A 239 -27.90 13.70 -23.75
N SER A 240 -28.29 14.87 -23.28
CA SER A 240 -27.50 15.74 -22.39
C SER A 240 -28.13 15.89 -21.00
N VAL A 241 -29.40 15.53 -20.84
CA VAL A 241 -30.09 15.50 -19.55
C VAL A 241 -29.95 14.10 -18.98
N CYS A 242 -29.02 13.95 -18.03
CA CYS A 242 -28.72 12.66 -17.41
C CYS A 242 -29.29 12.63 -16.00
N ASP A 243 -30.42 11.96 -15.83
CA ASP A 243 -30.88 11.62 -14.49
C ASP A 243 -29.90 10.63 -13.88
N PHE A 244 -29.65 10.77 -12.57
CA PHE A 244 -28.87 9.79 -11.81
C PHE A 244 -29.72 8.52 -11.66
N PHE A 245 -29.80 7.75 -12.74
CA PHE A 245 -30.70 6.63 -12.91
C PHE A 245 -29.95 5.29 -12.84
N TRP A 246 -30.68 4.19 -13.02
CA TRP A 246 -30.23 2.79 -12.99
C TRP A 246 -28.88 2.50 -13.67
N GLY A 247 -28.45 3.28 -14.67
CA GLY A 247 -27.16 3.10 -15.34
C GLY A 247 -25.94 3.26 -14.42
N PHE A 248 -25.99 4.14 -13.43
CA PHE A 248 -24.87 4.35 -12.49
C PHE A 248 -24.90 3.38 -11.30
N LEU A 249 -26.04 2.70 -11.09
CA LEU A 249 -26.29 1.91 -9.89
C LEU A 249 -25.33 0.72 -9.73
N PRO A 250 -24.99 -0.08 -10.77
CA PRO A 250 -24.08 -1.20 -10.61
C PRO A 250 -22.67 -0.78 -10.13
N VAL A 251 -22.09 0.26 -10.74
CA VAL A 251 -20.76 0.75 -10.33
C VAL A 251 -20.82 1.45 -8.98
N THR A 252 -21.88 2.22 -8.71
CA THR A 252 -22.10 2.83 -7.38
C THR A 252 -22.22 1.76 -6.29
N ALA A 253 -22.91 0.65 -6.54
CA ALA A 253 -23.00 -0.48 -5.62
C ALA A 253 -21.63 -1.12 -5.38
N ILE A 254 -20.81 -1.30 -6.43
CA ILE A 254 -19.42 -1.77 -6.30
C ILE A 254 -18.60 -0.80 -5.44
N ILE A 255 -18.71 0.51 -5.68
CA ILE A 255 -18.02 1.55 -4.90
C ILE A 255 -18.42 1.47 -3.42
N ILE A 256 -19.72 1.36 -3.12
CA ILE A 256 -20.23 1.23 -1.74
C ILE A 256 -19.71 -0.04 -1.09
N VAL A 257 -19.84 -1.21 -1.73
CA VAL A 257 -19.32 -2.48 -1.21
C VAL A 257 -17.81 -2.40 -0.97
N TYR A 258 -17.08 -1.73 -1.86
CA TYR A 258 -15.65 -1.53 -1.74
C TYR A 258 -15.31 -0.73 -0.48
N PHE A 259 -15.88 0.48 -0.31
CA PHE A 259 -15.55 1.37 0.80
C PHE A 259 -16.07 0.89 2.16
N PHE A 260 -17.22 0.20 2.20
CA PHE A 260 -17.84 -0.22 3.47
C PHE A 260 -17.50 -1.65 3.88
N ILE A 261 -17.07 -2.52 2.97
CA ILE A 261 -16.79 -3.94 3.29
C ILE A 261 -15.36 -4.31 2.95
N VAL A 262 -14.98 -4.22 1.67
CA VAL A 262 -13.67 -4.72 1.21
C VAL A 262 -12.53 -3.93 1.86
N PHE A 263 -12.65 -2.61 1.87
CA PHE A 263 -11.58 -1.75 2.34
C PHE A 263 -11.37 -1.81 3.86
N PRO A 264 -12.41 -1.73 4.73
CA PRO A 264 -12.22 -1.88 6.17
C PRO A 264 -11.56 -3.21 6.54
N LEU A 265 -11.87 -4.29 5.81
CA LEU A 265 -11.21 -5.58 5.98
C LEU A 265 -9.71 -5.52 5.61
N ILE A 266 -9.36 -4.84 4.52
CA ILE A 266 -7.96 -4.63 4.12
C ILE A 266 -7.23 -3.76 5.14
N LEU A 267 -7.81 -2.64 5.54
CA LEU A 267 -7.21 -1.72 6.50
C LEU A 267 -7.01 -2.40 7.85
N TRP A 268 -7.97 -3.18 8.33
CA TRP A 268 -7.82 -3.98 9.55
C TRP A 268 -6.64 -4.94 9.46
N ARG A 269 -6.41 -5.57 8.30
CA ARG A 269 -5.27 -6.46 8.07
C ARG A 269 -3.93 -5.74 7.94
N VAL A 270 -3.93 -4.50 7.46
CA VAL A 270 -2.71 -3.69 7.26
C VAL A 270 -2.37 -2.86 8.50
N TRP A 271 -3.32 -2.62 9.41
CA TRP A 271 -3.13 -1.77 10.59
C TRP A 271 -2.01 -2.23 11.54
N GLY A 272 -1.76 -3.54 11.62
CA GLY A 272 -0.67 -4.08 12.44
C GLY A 272 0.71 -3.99 11.78
N ASN A 273 0.77 -3.64 10.49
CA ASN A 273 1.99 -3.77 9.71
C ASN A 273 2.82 -2.46 9.76
N ARG A 274 4.13 -2.63 9.96
CA ARG A 274 5.11 -1.56 10.02
C ARG A 274 5.63 -1.30 8.61
N ASP A 275 5.10 -0.27 7.98
CA ASP A 275 5.41 0.00 6.57
C ASP A 275 6.49 1.08 6.43
N ALA A 276 7.68 0.65 6.02
CA ALA A 276 8.82 1.54 5.78
C ALA A 276 8.63 2.50 4.60
N TYR A 277 7.77 2.16 3.64
CA TYR A 277 7.61 2.96 2.43
C TYR A 277 6.50 3.98 2.54
N GLY A 278 5.63 3.93 3.57
CA GLY A 278 4.50 4.85 3.74
C GLY A 278 3.31 4.60 2.81
N ILE A 279 3.21 3.41 2.21
CA ILE A 279 2.04 2.92 1.46
C ILE A 279 0.83 2.75 2.39
N ARG A 280 1.04 2.34 3.64
CA ARG A 280 -0.03 2.24 4.66
C ARG A 280 -0.70 3.60 4.90
N HIS A 281 0.09 4.64 5.13
CA HIS A 281 -0.44 5.99 5.34
C HIS A 281 -1.19 6.49 4.10
N ASP A 282 -0.65 6.23 2.89
CA ASP A 282 -1.33 6.52 1.62
C ASP A 282 -2.70 5.83 1.52
N LEU A 283 -2.78 4.53 1.83
CA LEU A 283 -4.03 3.77 1.83
C LEU A 283 -5.06 4.32 2.84
N ILE A 284 -4.63 4.63 4.07
CA ILE A 284 -5.52 5.19 5.11
C ILE A 284 -6.07 6.56 4.68
N ILE A 285 -5.21 7.43 4.15
CA ILE A 285 -5.62 8.76 3.70
C ILE A 285 -6.60 8.64 2.52
N CYS A 286 -6.29 7.81 1.52
CA CYS A 286 -7.17 7.60 0.36
C CYS A 286 -8.58 7.16 0.79
N ASP A 287 -8.66 6.25 1.75
CA ASP A 287 -9.94 5.69 2.19
C ASP A 287 -10.74 6.63 3.07
N THR A 288 -10.11 7.24 4.06
CA THR A 288 -10.79 8.21 4.92
C THR A 288 -11.37 9.36 4.11
N VAL A 289 -10.61 9.87 3.13
CA VAL A 289 -11.10 10.88 2.18
C VAL A 289 -12.18 10.29 1.25
N GLY A 290 -12.00 9.07 0.75
CA GLY A 290 -12.96 8.40 -0.13
C GLY A 290 -14.32 8.18 0.53
N ILE A 291 -14.36 7.68 1.77
CA ILE A 291 -15.58 7.51 2.56
C ILE A 291 -16.23 8.86 2.83
N ALA A 292 -15.46 9.87 3.25
CA ALA A 292 -16.00 11.21 3.50
C ALA A 292 -16.63 11.82 2.24
N VAL A 293 -15.93 11.75 1.10
CA VAL A 293 -16.43 12.25 -0.19
C VAL A 293 -17.64 11.44 -0.66
N LEU A 294 -17.67 10.12 -0.46
CA LEU A 294 -18.81 9.29 -0.81
C LEU A 294 -20.05 9.68 0.00
N ILE A 295 -19.92 9.88 1.31
CA ILE A 295 -21.02 10.34 2.17
C ILE A 295 -21.52 11.71 1.71
N VAL A 296 -20.62 12.67 1.50
CA VAL A 296 -20.97 14.01 1.01
C VAL A 296 -21.68 13.92 -0.33
N THR A 297 -21.17 13.10 -1.26
CA THR A 297 -21.79 12.89 -2.58
C THR A 297 -23.20 12.31 -2.45
N LEU A 298 -23.39 11.28 -1.61
CA LEU A 298 -24.70 10.65 -1.41
C LEU A 298 -25.69 11.60 -0.75
N VAL A 299 -25.26 12.36 0.27
CA VAL A 299 -26.11 13.39 0.90
C VAL A 299 -26.47 14.47 -0.12
N TRP A 300 -25.51 14.93 -0.91
CA TRP A 300 -25.72 15.95 -1.93
C TRP A 300 -26.70 15.50 -3.02
N VAL A 301 -26.57 14.24 -3.47
CA VAL A 301 -27.43 13.65 -4.51
C VAL A 301 -28.85 13.38 -4.00
N ASN A 302 -29.02 12.97 -2.73
CA ASN A 302 -30.32 12.53 -2.23
C ASN A 302 -31.10 13.63 -1.50
N VAL A 303 -30.41 14.51 -0.77
CA VAL A 303 -31.04 15.52 0.11
C VAL A 303 -31.13 16.88 -0.57
N LEU A 304 -30.10 17.30 -1.31
CA LEU A 304 -29.97 18.67 -1.84
C LEU A 304 -30.29 18.76 -3.33
N ARG A 305 -31.49 18.32 -3.74
CA ARG A 305 -31.89 18.26 -5.16
C ARG A 305 -31.87 19.63 -5.86
N GLU A 306 -32.32 20.69 -5.20
CA GLU A 306 -32.34 22.04 -5.78
C GLU A 306 -30.92 22.57 -6.04
N THR A 307 -30.00 22.32 -5.11
CA THR A 307 -28.60 22.77 -5.22
C THR A 307 -27.81 22.02 -6.30
N GLN A 308 -28.28 20.85 -6.76
CA GLN A 308 -27.59 20.07 -7.79
C GLN A 308 -27.49 20.78 -9.14
N GLN A 309 -28.41 21.70 -9.44
CA GLN A 309 -28.36 22.49 -10.66
C GLN A 309 -27.21 23.51 -10.65
N ILE A 310 -26.85 23.99 -9.45
CA ILE A 310 -25.75 24.92 -9.23
C ILE A 310 -24.42 24.15 -9.14
N TRP A 311 -24.42 23.02 -8.44
CA TRP A 311 -23.24 22.23 -8.17
C TRP A 311 -23.60 20.74 -8.17
N PRO A 312 -23.27 19.98 -9.23
CA PRO A 312 -23.67 18.58 -9.32
C PRO A 312 -22.92 17.73 -8.30
N GLY A 313 -23.56 16.71 -7.71
CA GLY A 313 -22.93 15.85 -6.71
C GLY A 313 -21.66 15.14 -7.20
N LEU A 314 -21.55 14.84 -8.49
CA LEU A 314 -20.33 14.25 -9.06
C LEU A 314 -19.11 15.17 -9.04
N SER A 315 -19.28 16.47 -8.84
CA SER A 315 -18.15 17.38 -8.67
C SER A 315 -17.24 16.96 -7.50
N TYR A 316 -17.80 16.43 -6.41
CA TYR A 316 -17.03 15.98 -5.25
C TYR A 316 -16.06 14.82 -5.59
N VAL A 317 -16.32 14.07 -6.66
CA VAL A 317 -15.41 13.04 -7.17
C VAL A 317 -14.05 13.62 -7.54
N TRP A 318 -14.00 14.86 -8.05
CA TRP A 318 -12.72 15.51 -8.37
C TRP A 318 -11.88 15.76 -7.12
N ILE A 319 -12.52 16.09 -5.99
CA ILE A 319 -11.84 16.31 -4.72
C ILE A 319 -11.19 15.01 -4.26
N TYR A 320 -11.93 13.90 -4.30
CA TYR A 320 -11.38 12.58 -4.01
C TYR A 320 -10.20 12.22 -4.93
N ALA A 321 -10.37 12.39 -6.25
CA ALA A 321 -9.32 12.12 -7.23
C ALA A 321 -8.07 12.97 -6.98
N PHE A 322 -8.23 14.23 -6.61
CA PHE A 322 -7.15 15.14 -6.29
C PHE A 322 -6.36 14.69 -5.06
N PHE A 323 -7.03 14.37 -3.94
CA PHE A 323 -6.37 13.87 -2.74
C PHE A 323 -5.67 12.53 -2.97
N LEU A 324 -6.31 11.64 -3.71
CA LEU A 324 -5.73 10.34 -4.05
C LEU A 324 -4.50 10.50 -4.94
N HIS A 325 -4.50 11.43 -5.90
CA HIS A 325 -3.32 11.74 -6.70
C HIS A 325 -2.19 12.35 -5.84
N ILE A 326 -2.54 13.25 -4.92
CA ILE A 326 -1.58 13.82 -3.97
C ILE A 326 -0.90 12.73 -3.14
N SER A 327 -1.69 11.85 -2.51
CA SER A 327 -1.16 10.85 -1.59
C SER A 327 -0.36 9.76 -2.31
N SER A 328 -0.80 9.35 -3.51
CA SER A 328 -0.22 8.23 -4.24
C SER A 328 0.94 8.59 -5.16
N VAL A 329 0.96 9.83 -5.71
CA VAL A 329 1.97 10.28 -6.68
C VAL A 329 2.82 11.41 -6.11
N PHE A 330 2.20 12.50 -5.65
CA PHE A 330 2.91 13.72 -5.27
C PHE A 330 3.74 13.56 -3.99
N VAL A 331 3.15 13.05 -2.91
CA VAL A 331 3.86 12.86 -1.62
C VAL A 331 5.07 11.91 -1.76
N PRO A 332 4.96 10.75 -2.43
CA PRO A 332 6.10 9.86 -2.65
C PRO A 332 7.18 10.49 -3.52
N LEU A 333 6.79 11.27 -4.54
CA LEU A 333 7.72 12.02 -5.38
C LEU A 333 8.53 13.05 -4.56
N LEU A 334 7.86 13.85 -3.72
CA LEU A 334 8.52 14.82 -2.86
C LEU A 334 9.51 14.15 -1.90
N ASN A 335 9.10 13.04 -1.26
CA ASN A 335 9.97 12.30 -0.35
C ASN A 335 11.21 11.76 -1.08
N ALA A 336 11.04 11.21 -2.29
CA ALA A 336 12.16 10.72 -3.10
C ALA A 336 13.14 11.84 -3.48
N ILE A 337 12.65 13.01 -3.87
CA ILE A 337 13.48 14.17 -4.20
C ILE A 337 14.25 14.65 -2.97
N LYS A 338 13.58 14.76 -1.81
CA LYS A 338 14.20 15.16 -0.54
C LYS A 338 15.33 14.21 -0.13
N HIS A 339 15.12 12.90 -0.27
CA HIS A 339 16.15 11.90 0.03
C HIS A 339 17.34 11.98 -0.92
N ASN A 340 17.12 12.23 -2.21
CA ASN A 340 18.21 12.42 -3.18
C ASN A 340 19.04 13.68 -2.87
N LYS A 341 18.40 14.79 -2.50
CA LYS A 341 19.09 16.02 -2.12
C LYS A 341 19.98 15.81 -0.89
N SER A 342 19.45 15.17 0.14
CA SER A 342 20.19 14.87 1.38
C SER A 342 21.42 13.98 1.11
N ALA A 343 21.29 13.02 0.18
CA ALA A 343 22.40 12.14 -0.21
C ALA A 343 23.51 12.88 -0.99
N LEU A 344 23.17 13.91 -1.77
CA LEU A 344 24.16 14.73 -2.50
C LEU A 344 24.91 15.67 -1.55
N GLU A 345 24.22 16.27 -0.58
CA GLU A 345 24.82 17.18 0.40
C GLU A 345 25.81 16.44 1.33
N GLY A 346 25.50 15.21 1.76
CA GLY A 346 26.41 14.40 2.56
C GLY A 346 27.72 14.02 1.85
N ASN A 347 27.70 13.89 0.51
CA ASN A 347 28.91 13.57 -0.25
C ASN A 347 29.86 14.76 -0.40
N ASN A 348 29.33 16.00 -0.38
CA ASN A 348 30.12 17.21 -0.51
C ASN A 348 30.77 17.65 0.82
N GLN A 349 30.31 17.13 1.95
CA GLN A 349 30.89 17.40 3.28
C GLN A 349 32.02 16.44 3.67
N SER A 350 32.42 15.50 2.80
CA SER A 350 33.67 14.76 3.03
C SER A 350 34.86 15.72 2.89
N PRO A 351 35.62 15.96 3.95
CA PRO A 351 36.63 17.01 3.99
C PRO A 351 37.71 16.74 2.95
N SER A 352 37.82 17.69 2.02
CA SER A 352 38.95 17.86 1.11
C SER A 352 40.12 18.50 1.87
N SER A 353 40.69 17.78 2.84
CA SER A 353 41.98 18.05 3.47
C SER A 353 42.19 16.91 4.49
N GLU A 354 43.10 15.95 4.34
CA GLU A 354 44.53 16.10 4.10
C GLU A 354 45.08 15.02 3.14
N ALA A 355 46.15 15.38 2.42
CA ALA A 355 47.10 14.45 1.82
C ALA A 355 47.58 13.43 2.89
N GLU A 356 47.84 12.17 2.57
CA GLU A 356 49.18 11.77 2.13
C GLU A 356 49.17 10.36 1.49
N THR A 357 49.56 10.31 0.22
CA THR A 357 50.51 9.35 -0.36
C THR A 357 50.61 7.95 0.30
N ALA A 358 49.66 7.05 0.03
CA ALA A 358 49.83 5.62 0.31
C ALA A 358 49.54 4.77 -0.95
N PRO A 359 50.36 3.74 -1.25
CA PRO A 359 50.21 2.93 -2.46
C PRO A 359 48.87 2.20 -2.50
N ARG A 360 48.23 2.18 -3.67
CA ARG A 360 47.00 1.41 -3.96
C ARG A 360 47.30 -0.09 -3.87
N VAL A 361 47.28 -0.64 -2.67
CA VAL A 361 47.16 -2.09 -2.44
C VAL A 361 45.71 -2.47 -2.73
N LEU A 362 45.51 -3.43 -3.64
CA LEU A 362 44.23 -4.07 -3.92
C LEU A 362 43.69 -4.71 -2.62
N LEU A 363 42.90 -3.94 -1.88
CA LEU A 363 42.33 -4.39 -0.62
C LEU A 363 41.20 -5.41 -0.87
N PRO A 364 41.12 -6.46 -0.03
CA PRO A 364 40.04 -7.45 -0.09
C PRO A 364 38.68 -6.77 0.04
N LEU A 365 37.67 -7.34 -0.61
CA LEU A 365 36.28 -6.87 -0.60
C LEU A 365 35.88 -6.37 0.80
N PRO A 366 35.37 -5.12 0.90
CA PRO A 366 35.19 -4.46 2.18
C PRO A 366 34.29 -5.28 3.09
N ASN A 367 34.85 -5.60 4.26
CA ASN A 367 34.23 -6.39 5.31
C ASN A 367 32.85 -5.78 5.65
N ARG A 368 31.76 -6.50 5.37
CA ARG A 368 30.37 -6.03 5.58
C ARG A 368 30.14 -5.42 6.96
N ARG A 369 30.86 -5.93 7.97
CA ARG A 369 30.81 -5.45 9.36
C ARG A 369 31.29 -4.00 9.49
N VAL A 370 32.32 -3.62 8.74
CA VAL A 370 32.85 -2.25 8.73
C VAL A 370 31.86 -1.30 8.09
N ASN A 371 31.20 -1.71 6.99
CA ASN A 371 30.15 -0.90 6.37
C ASN A 371 28.91 -0.75 7.27
N PHE A 372 28.53 -1.80 8.01
CA PHE A 372 27.44 -1.71 8.98
C PHE A 372 27.81 -0.82 10.16
N ASN A 373 29.01 -0.95 10.72
CA ASN A 373 29.47 -0.06 11.79
C ASN A 373 29.54 1.38 11.29
N ARG A 374 30.06 1.62 10.08
CA ARG A 374 30.05 2.95 9.46
C ARG A 374 28.65 3.51 9.26
N MET A 375 27.65 2.67 8.97
CA MET A 375 26.23 3.04 8.91
C MET A 375 25.67 3.38 10.30
N LEU A 376 26.14 2.72 11.37
CA LEU A 376 25.77 3.06 12.74
C LEU A 376 26.45 4.34 13.24
N ASP A 377 27.68 4.60 12.78
CA ASP A 377 28.47 5.76 13.15
C ASP A 377 28.01 7.04 12.42
N ASP A 378 27.45 6.90 11.22
CA ASP A 378 26.82 8.02 10.50
C ASP A 378 25.44 8.32 11.12
N PRO A 379 25.24 9.50 11.73
CA PRO A 379 23.99 9.82 12.42
C PRO A 379 22.78 9.86 11.48
N ILE A 380 22.94 10.12 10.18
CA ILE A 380 21.84 10.17 9.20
C ILE A 380 21.45 8.75 8.81
N GLU A 381 22.43 7.91 8.47
CA GLU A 381 22.21 6.49 8.15
C GLU A 381 21.73 5.72 9.39
N TYR A 382 22.24 6.03 10.57
CA TYR A 382 21.75 5.51 11.84
C TYR A 382 20.33 5.97 12.11
N ASN A 383 19.97 7.24 11.87
CA ASN A 383 18.60 7.68 12.09
C ASN A 383 17.64 7.05 11.08
N LYS A 384 18.07 6.81 9.82
CA LYS A 384 17.34 5.95 8.88
C LYS A 384 17.19 4.55 9.44
N PHE A 385 18.29 3.86 9.73
CA PHE A 385 18.30 2.50 10.27
C PHE A 385 17.45 2.38 11.53
N ARG A 386 17.51 3.37 12.42
CA ARG A 386 16.70 3.49 13.63
C ARG A 386 15.24 3.74 13.29
N THR A 387 14.90 4.64 12.36
CA THR A 387 13.51 4.75 11.90
C THR A 387 13.03 3.45 11.30
N PHE A 388 13.86 2.71 10.56
CA PHE A 388 13.55 1.37 10.04
C PHE A 388 13.43 0.29 11.15
N ALA A 389 14.22 0.37 12.22
CA ALA A 389 14.31 -0.64 13.28
C ALA A 389 13.34 -0.39 14.45
N VAL A 390 13.01 0.88 14.72
CA VAL A 390 12.06 1.31 15.75
C VAL A 390 10.65 1.39 15.18
N SER A 391 10.47 1.73 13.90
CA SER A 391 9.17 1.61 13.22
C SER A 391 8.72 0.18 13.18
#